data_AF-A0AAP0EZ77-F1
#
_entry.id   AF-A0AAP0EZ77-F1
#
_cell.length_a   1.000
_cell.length_b   1.000
_cell.length_c   1.000
_cell.angle_alpha   90.00
_cell.angle_beta   90.00
_cell.angle_gamma   90.00
#
_symmetry.space_group_name_H-M   'P 1'
#
loop_
_entity.id
_entity.type
_entity.pdbx_description
1 polymer ?
#
loop_
_entity_poly.entity_id
_entity_poly.type
_entity_poly.pdbx_seq_one_letter_code
_entity_poly.pdbx_strand_id
1 'polypeptide(L)'
;MKEMEEDLKQFCKWGSRTPGHPENFETPGVEVTTGSNCLPPHPSSMKTQVEARKGKKATSAAEHVHALCLFQNRYLQWRYANAKAEATKNVQSHTVERSFYALLVKKSEMHDSVQRKRVELGYLKKLAMLSSIMGAQMPYLDEWSTLECEYSSSLSGAIKALQDASVQLPISGNMKEQVGFPIEIGEKLASASIVLVSDMFGVVTC
;
A
#
# COMPACT_ATOMS: atom_id res chain seq x y z
N MET A 1 46.42 35.43 25.58
CA MET A 1 45.49 35.63 24.44
C MET A 1 46.15 36.29 23.24
N LYS A 2 46.96 37.36 23.38
CA LYS A 2 47.65 37.98 22.21
C LYS A 2 48.60 37.05 21.44
N GLU A 3 49.23 36.08 22.11
CA GLU A 3 50.22 35.17 21.50
C GLU A 3 49.60 34.15 20.53
N MET A 4 48.43 33.61 20.85
CA MET A 4 47.70 32.65 20.00
C MET A 4 47.17 33.28 18.71
N GLU A 5 46.81 34.56 18.75
CA GLU A 5 46.30 35.28 17.58
C GLU A 5 47.41 35.59 16.57
N GLU A 6 48.63 35.85 17.05
CA GLU A 6 49.81 36.02 16.18
C GLU A 6 50.27 34.69 15.56
N ASP A 7 50.18 33.59 16.30
CA ASP A 7 50.46 32.25 15.76
C ASP A 7 49.48 31.89 14.62
N LEU A 8 48.18 32.18 14.79
CA LEU A 8 47.17 31.95 13.73
C LEU A 8 47.41 32.80 12.47
N LYS A 9 47.95 34.01 12.58
CA LYS A 9 48.34 34.84 11.41
C LYS A 9 49.52 34.26 10.62
N GLN A 10 50.23 33.29 11.19
CA GLN A 10 51.36 32.61 10.57
C GLN A 10 51.03 31.21 10.06
N PHE A 11 49.74 30.87 9.96
CA PHE A 11 49.27 29.60 9.43
C PHE A 11 49.95 29.21 8.11
N CYS A 12 50.48 27.98 8.06
CA CYS A 12 51.21 27.41 6.91
C CYS A 12 52.48 28.18 6.47
N LYS A 13 53.09 28.99 7.34
CA LYS A 13 54.38 29.63 7.07
C LYS A 13 55.54 28.82 7.68
N TRP A 14 56.70 28.90 7.03
CA TRP A 14 57.92 28.20 7.44
C TRP A 14 58.36 28.65 8.84
N GLY A 15 58.52 27.69 9.76
CA GLY A 15 58.92 27.94 11.15
C GLY A 15 57.80 28.45 12.08
N SER A 16 56.54 28.39 11.65
CA SER A 16 55.38 28.73 12.50
C SER A 16 54.97 27.57 13.41
N ARG A 17 54.22 27.87 14.49
CA ARG A 17 53.65 26.86 15.41
C ARG A 17 52.29 26.30 14.97
N THR A 18 51.82 26.69 13.79
CA THR A 18 50.51 26.31 13.23
C THR A 18 50.70 25.74 11.82
N PRO A 19 51.17 24.49 11.71
CA PRO A 19 51.29 23.79 10.44
C PRO A 19 49.90 23.51 9.83
N GLY A 20 49.87 23.27 8.52
CA GLY A 20 48.62 23.01 7.77
C GLY A 20 47.93 21.68 8.13
N HIS A 21 48.61 20.83 8.89
CA HIS A 21 48.08 19.58 9.43
C HIS A 21 48.56 19.44 10.88
N PRO A 22 47.76 18.95 11.85
CA PRO A 22 48.19 18.89 13.23
C PRO A 22 49.41 17.98 13.41
N GLU A 23 50.48 18.53 13.98
CA GLU A 23 51.73 17.84 14.32
C GLU A 23 52.05 18.01 15.82
N ASN A 24 52.23 16.90 16.54
CA ASN A 24 52.38 16.88 18.00
C ASN A 24 53.62 17.65 18.50
N PHE A 25 54.69 17.76 17.70
CA PHE A 25 55.94 18.40 18.11
C PHE A 25 56.00 19.92 17.88
N GLU A 26 55.07 20.48 17.10
CA GLU A 26 55.05 21.91 16.76
C GLU A 26 53.89 22.68 17.42
N THR A 27 52.76 22.00 17.68
CA THR A 27 51.55 22.64 18.23
C THR A 27 51.25 22.15 19.66
N PRO A 28 51.38 23.01 20.70
CA PRO A 28 51.05 22.61 22.07
C PRO A 28 49.58 22.17 22.20
N GLY A 29 49.35 20.95 22.69
CA GLY A 29 48.00 20.39 22.92
C GLY A 29 47.48 19.43 21.84
N VAL A 30 48.26 19.14 20.79
CA VAL A 30 47.92 18.12 19.78
C VAL A 30 48.57 16.79 20.16
N GLU A 31 47.80 15.83 20.67
CA GLU A 31 48.35 14.56 21.18
C GLU A 31 48.82 13.58 20.09
N VAL A 32 48.33 13.74 18.84
CA VAL A 32 48.63 12.84 17.71
C VAL A 32 48.86 13.66 16.45
N THR A 33 49.94 13.35 15.71
CA THR A 33 50.12 13.83 14.35
C THR A 33 49.18 13.08 13.41
N THR A 34 48.06 13.70 13.03
CA THR A 34 47.11 13.13 12.08
C THR A 34 47.55 13.29 10.62
N GLY A 35 48.69 13.95 10.40
CA GLY A 35 49.49 13.98 9.17
C GLY A 35 50.16 12.67 8.82
N SER A 36 49.37 11.61 8.74
CA SER A 36 49.86 10.33 8.27
C SER A 36 50.11 10.40 6.76
N ASN A 37 51.35 10.78 6.42
CA ASN A 37 52.01 10.26 5.25
C ASN A 37 51.96 8.72 5.36
N CYS A 38 51.12 8.08 4.54
CA CYS A 38 51.18 6.65 4.27
C CYS A 38 52.49 6.32 3.54
N LEU A 39 53.61 6.51 4.21
CA LEU A 39 54.93 6.09 3.76
C LEU A 39 55.42 5.02 4.74
N PRO A 40 55.97 3.91 4.24
CA PRO A 40 56.66 2.94 5.10
C PRO A 40 57.86 3.62 5.78
N PRO A 41 58.33 3.08 6.93
CA PRO A 41 59.36 3.72 7.73
C PRO A 41 60.63 3.89 6.89
N HIS A 42 61.00 5.14 6.62
CA HIS A 42 62.28 5.47 6.00
C HIS A 42 63.36 5.43 7.10
N PRO A 43 64.49 4.73 6.90
CA PRO A 43 65.58 4.78 7.86
C PRO A 43 66.11 6.22 7.93
N SER A 44 65.98 6.82 9.11
CA SER A 44 66.75 8.00 9.49
C SER A 44 68.22 7.60 9.55
N SER A 45 68.99 7.92 8.51
CA SER A 45 70.45 7.84 8.54
C SER A 45 71.05 9.24 8.48
N MET A 46 71.07 9.91 9.62
CA MET A 46 72.24 10.74 9.94
C MET A 46 73.47 9.82 9.96
N LYS A 47 74.45 10.07 9.09
CA LYS A 47 75.90 9.97 9.40
C LYS A 47 76.80 10.34 8.21
N THR A 48 77.62 11.37 8.50
CA THR A 48 79.07 11.46 8.26
C THR A 48 79.59 11.80 6.85
N GLN A 49 80.08 13.04 6.74
CA GLN A 49 81.12 13.45 5.79
C GLN A 49 82.35 12.53 5.87
N VAL A 50 82.78 11.98 4.72
CA VAL A 50 84.20 11.78 4.40
C VAL A 50 84.37 12.06 2.91
N GLU A 51 85.28 12.99 2.59
CA GLU A 51 85.70 13.30 1.22
C GLU A 51 86.42 12.09 0.59
N ALA A 52 86.05 11.75 -0.65
CA ALA A 52 86.95 11.09 -1.58
C ALA A 52 86.61 11.52 -3.02
N ARG A 53 87.58 12.17 -3.67
CA ARG A 53 87.51 12.61 -5.07
C ARG A 53 87.45 11.41 -6.02
N LYS A 54 86.75 11.63 -7.16
CA LYS A 54 86.68 10.84 -8.41
C LYS A 54 85.47 9.88 -8.51
N GLY A 55 84.32 10.40 -8.96
CA GLY A 55 83.13 9.57 -9.22
C GLY A 55 81.81 10.27 -9.61
N LYS A 56 81.82 11.43 -10.26
CA LYS A 56 80.58 12.24 -10.47
C LYS A 56 79.49 11.60 -11.35
N LYS A 57 79.77 10.52 -12.10
CA LYS A 57 78.83 9.93 -13.07
C LYS A 57 78.03 8.73 -12.52
N ALA A 58 78.54 8.06 -11.48
CA ALA A 58 77.88 6.91 -10.86
C ALA A 58 76.87 7.34 -9.78
N THR A 59 77.14 8.44 -9.07
CA THR A 59 76.23 9.02 -8.08
C THR A 59 74.96 9.59 -8.73
N SER A 60 75.10 10.30 -9.87
CA SER A 60 73.93 10.81 -10.61
C SER A 60 73.05 9.69 -11.15
N ALA A 61 73.64 8.58 -11.61
CA ALA A 61 72.89 7.42 -12.07
C ALA A 61 72.08 6.76 -10.94
N ALA A 62 72.66 6.63 -9.74
CA ALA A 62 71.97 6.11 -8.57
C ALA A 62 70.82 7.04 -8.11
N GLU A 63 71.03 8.36 -8.17
CA GLU A 63 69.99 9.37 -7.88
C GLU A 63 68.81 9.27 -8.87
N HIS A 64 69.08 9.10 -10.17
CA HIS A 64 68.04 8.92 -11.18
C HIS A 64 67.24 7.63 -10.99
N VAL A 65 67.90 6.53 -10.61
CA VAL A 65 67.22 5.26 -10.30
C VAL A 65 66.33 5.42 -9.05
N HIS A 66 66.82 6.10 -8.01
CA HIS A 66 66.03 6.38 -6.82
C HIS A 66 64.79 7.25 -7.12
N ALA A 67 64.98 8.32 -7.91
CA ALA A 67 63.87 9.18 -8.34
C ALA A 67 62.82 8.40 -9.13
N LEU A 68 63.22 7.52 -10.03
CA LEU A 68 62.31 6.65 -10.78
C LEU A 68 61.50 5.73 -9.84
N CYS A 69 62.14 5.14 -8.83
CA CYS A 69 61.46 4.31 -7.83
C CYS A 69 60.42 5.11 -7.02
N LEU A 70 60.71 6.36 -6.68
CA LEU A 70 59.76 7.25 -5.98
C LEU A 70 58.56 7.59 -6.87
N PHE A 71 58.79 7.95 -8.13
CA PHE A 71 57.70 8.22 -9.09
C PHE A 71 56.81 7.00 -9.31
N GLN A 72 57.42 5.82 -9.45
CA GLN A 72 56.66 4.57 -9.60
C GLN A 72 55.82 4.26 -8.36
N ASN A 73 56.37 4.44 -7.15
CA ASN A 73 55.61 4.27 -5.92
C ASN A 73 54.44 5.25 -5.84
N ARG A 74 54.68 6.54 -6.13
CA ARG A 74 53.61 7.55 -6.13
C ARG A 74 52.51 7.23 -7.14
N TYR A 75 52.89 6.74 -8.32
CA TYR A 75 51.94 6.31 -9.34
C TYR A 75 51.10 5.12 -8.87
N LEU A 76 51.72 4.11 -8.26
CA LEU A 76 51.00 2.95 -7.70
C LEU A 76 50.06 3.35 -6.56
N GLN A 77 50.48 4.26 -5.68
CA GLN A 77 49.63 4.82 -4.61
C GLN A 77 48.41 5.54 -5.17
N TRP A 78 48.59 6.36 -6.21
CA TRP A 78 47.49 7.04 -6.89
C TRP A 78 46.50 6.04 -7.51
N ARG A 79 47.01 4.99 -8.19
CA ARG A 79 46.15 3.94 -8.74
C ARG A 79 45.37 3.19 -7.66
N TYR A 80 46.01 2.86 -6.55
CA TYR A 80 45.35 2.19 -5.44
C TYR A 80 44.24 3.07 -4.83
N ALA A 81 44.52 4.35 -4.58
CA ALA A 81 43.53 5.28 -4.06
C ALA A 81 42.32 5.43 -5.00
N ASN A 82 42.56 5.54 -6.30
CA ASN A 82 41.49 5.60 -7.30
C ASN A 82 40.68 4.31 -7.40
N ALA A 83 41.35 3.15 -7.43
CA ALA A 83 40.69 1.85 -7.45
C ALA A 83 39.81 1.65 -6.20
N LYS A 84 40.29 2.09 -5.03
CA LYS A 84 39.52 2.05 -3.78
C LYS A 84 38.31 2.99 -3.84
N ALA A 85 38.49 4.22 -4.32
CA ALA A 85 37.39 5.18 -4.49
C ALA A 85 36.31 4.65 -5.44
N GLU A 86 36.73 4.09 -6.58
CA GLU A 86 35.84 3.48 -7.57
C GLU A 86 35.09 2.29 -6.99
N ALA A 87 35.77 1.38 -6.27
CA ALA A 87 35.12 0.27 -5.59
C ALA A 87 34.07 0.73 -4.57
N THR A 88 34.38 1.75 -3.76
CA THR A 88 33.41 2.29 -2.79
C THR A 88 32.21 2.94 -3.47
N LYS A 89 32.43 3.70 -4.56
CA LYS A 89 31.35 4.30 -5.35
C LYS A 89 30.45 3.23 -5.97
N ASN A 90 31.02 2.17 -6.53
CA ASN A 90 30.25 1.10 -7.16
C ASN A 90 29.38 0.36 -6.13
N VAL A 91 29.93 0.05 -4.95
CA VAL A 91 29.16 -0.56 -3.85
C VAL A 91 28.02 0.34 -3.40
N GLN A 92 28.28 1.65 -3.24
CA GLN A 92 27.23 2.62 -2.89
C GLN A 92 26.16 2.71 -3.99
N SER A 93 26.56 2.79 -5.27
CA SER A 93 25.62 2.84 -6.41
C SER A 93 24.69 1.63 -6.40
N HIS A 94 25.25 0.41 -6.33
CA HIS A 94 24.45 -0.81 -6.28
C HIS A 94 23.52 -0.86 -5.06
N THR A 95 23.96 -0.36 -3.91
CA THR A 95 23.12 -0.32 -2.70
C THR A 95 21.94 0.62 -2.89
N VAL A 96 22.18 1.82 -3.45
CA VAL A 96 21.13 2.80 -3.74
C VAL A 96 20.18 2.27 -4.81
N GLU A 97 20.69 1.74 -5.91
CA GLU A 97 19.89 1.11 -6.98
C GLU A 97 18.99 0.02 -6.41
N ARG A 98 19.54 -0.90 -5.61
CA ARG A 98 18.76 -1.97 -4.99
C ARG A 98 17.66 -1.43 -4.08
N SER A 99 17.94 -0.39 -3.29
CA SER A 99 16.94 0.25 -2.44
C SER A 99 15.83 0.92 -3.26
N PHE A 100 16.18 1.56 -4.38
CA PHE A 100 15.23 2.20 -5.27
C PHE A 100 14.31 1.17 -5.94
N TYR A 101 14.86 0.06 -6.45
CA TYR A 101 14.05 -1.04 -6.99
C TYR A 101 13.11 -1.63 -5.94
N ALA A 102 13.58 -1.85 -4.71
CA ALA A 102 12.74 -2.37 -3.64
C ALA A 102 11.58 -1.41 -3.31
N LEU A 103 11.84 -0.09 -3.25
CA LEU A 103 10.81 0.92 -3.04
C LEU A 103 9.81 1.00 -4.19
N LEU A 104 10.27 0.88 -5.44
CA LEU A 104 9.40 0.86 -6.61
C LEU A 104 8.46 -0.34 -6.60
N VAL A 105 8.95 -1.53 -6.25
CA VAL A 105 8.12 -2.73 -6.10
C VAL A 105 7.04 -2.50 -5.05
N LYS A 106 7.42 -2.03 -3.85
CA LYS A 106 6.47 -1.76 -2.78
C LYS A 106 5.44 -0.69 -3.15
N LYS A 107 5.86 0.35 -3.89
CA LYS A 107 4.96 1.37 -4.42
C LYS A 107 3.92 0.76 -5.36
N SER A 108 4.35 -0.08 -6.30
CA SER A 108 3.45 -0.78 -7.23
C SER A 108 2.48 -1.70 -6.48
N GLU A 109 2.95 -2.48 -5.51
CA GLU A 109 2.10 -3.34 -4.69
C GLU A 109 0.99 -2.55 -3.95
N MET A 110 1.33 -1.37 -3.41
CA MET A 110 0.34 -0.49 -2.79
C MET A 110 -0.68 0.02 -3.80
N HIS A 111 -0.24 0.45 -4.98
CA HIS A 111 -1.16 0.88 -6.05
C HIS A 111 -2.11 -0.25 -6.47
N ASP A 112 -1.58 -1.46 -6.66
CA ASP A 112 -2.39 -2.63 -7.01
C ASP A 112 -3.39 -2.99 -5.91
N SER A 113 -2.96 -2.95 -4.65
CA SER A 113 -3.82 -3.19 -3.49
C SER A 113 -4.96 -2.17 -3.40
N VAL A 114 -4.65 -0.89 -3.58
CA VAL A 114 -5.64 0.19 -3.60
C VAL A 114 -6.62 -0.02 -4.76
N GLN A 115 -6.13 -0.35 -5.95
CA GLN A 115 -6.98 -0.57 -7.13
C GLN A 115 -7.92 -1.75 -6.94
N ARG A 116 -7.42 -2.88 -6.42
CA ARG A 116 -8.26 -4.03 -6.06
C ARG A 116 -9.37 -3.64 -5.08
N LYS A 117 -9.04 -2.92 -4.01
CA LYS A 117 -10.03 -2.45 -3.02
C LYS A 117 -11.06 -1.48 -3.62
N ARG A 118 -10.65 -0.63 -4.58
CA ARG A 118 -11.59 0.28 -5.27
C ARG A 118 -12.60 -0.50 -6.12
N VAL A 119 -12.14 -1.54 -6.83
CA VAL A 119 -13.03 -2.43 -7.60
C VAL A 119 -14.00 -3.16 -6.68
N GLU A 120 -13.48 -3.77 -5.61
CA GLU A 120 -14.29 -4.49 -4.62
C GLU A 120 -15.35 -3.60 -3.97
N LEU A 121 -14.97 -2.39 -3.54
CA LEU A 121 -15.91 -1.43 -2.99
C LEU A 121 -17.00 -1.05 -4.02
N GLY A 122 -16.63 -0.92 -5.29
CA GLY A 122 -17.59 -0.67 -6.37
C GLY A 122 -18.60 -1.81 -6.52
N TYR A 123 -18.16 -3.05 -6.42
CA TYR A 123 -19.03 -4.23 -6.43
C TYR A 123 -19.97 -4.26 -5.21
N LEU A 124 -19.41 -4.10 -4.01
CA LEU A 124 -20.20 -4.12 -2.77
C LEU A 124 -21.26 -3.01 -2.72
N LYS A 125 -20.97 -1.81 -3.24
CA LYS A 125 -21.97 -0.73 -3.33
C LYS A 125 -23.14 -1.09 -4.25
N LYS A 126 -22.86 -1.75 -5.38
CA LYS A 126 -23.91 -2.23 -6.29
C LYS A 126 -24.75 -3.32 -5.63
N LEU A 127 -24.11 -4.26 -4.93
CA LEU A 127 -24.80 -5.32 -4.20
C LEU A 127 -25.70 -4.75 -3.08
N ALA A 128 -25.20 -3.78 -2.32
CA ALA A 128 -25.96 -3.11 -1.27
C ALA A 128 -27.17 -2.34 -1.84
N MET A 129 -27.01 -1.67 -2.97
CA MET A 129 -28.12 -1.02 -3.67
C MET A 129 -29.18 -2.04 -4.12
N LEU A 130 -28.76 -3.15 -4.71
CA LEU A 130 -29.68 -4.22 -5.11
C LEU A 130 -30.42 -4.81 -3.91
N SER A 131 -29.71 -5.08 -2.81
CA SER A 131 -30.31 -5.55 -1.56
C SER A 131 -31.32 -4.56 -1.00
N SER A 132 -31.05 -3.25 -1.10
CA SER A 132 -31.98 -2.22 -0.67
C SER A 132 -33.23 -2.18 -1.53
N ILE A 133 -33.10 -2.31 -2.86
CA ILE A 133 -34.24 -2.38 -3.78
C ILE A 133 -35.08 -3.61 -3.49
N MET A 134 -34.44 -4.77 -3.39
CA MET A 134 -35.14 -6.03 -3.11
C MET A 134 -35.84 -5.98 -1.74
N GLY A 135 -35.16 -5.48 -0.71
CA GLY A 135 -35.75 -5.27 0.61
C GLY A 135 -36.95 -4.33 0.61
N ALA A 136 -36.93 -3.28 -0.23
CA ALA A 136 -38.08 -2.39 -0.40
C ALA A 136 -39.26 -3.04 -1.15
N GLN A 137 -38.99 -4.04 -2.00
CA GLN A 137 -40.02 -4.77 -2.75
C GLN A 137 -40.64 -5.93 -1.95
N MET A 138 -39.92 -6.50 -0.98
CA MET A 138 -40.39 -7.65 -0.20
C MET A 138 -41.77 -7.45 0.46
N PRO A 139 -42.09 -6.33 1.13
CA PRO A 139 -43.37 -6.17 1.81
C PRO A 139 -44.57 -6.23 0.86
N TYR A 140 -44.42 -5.69 -0.36
CA TYR A 140 -45.47 -5.77 -1.37
C TYR A 140 -45.69 -7.22 -1.80
N LEU A 141 -44.62 -7.98 -2.02
CA LEU A 141 -44.73 -9.40 -2.38
C LEU A 141 -45.38 -10.22 -1.26
N ASP A 142 -45.07 -9.92 -0.01
CA ASP A 142 -45.71 -10.53 1.14
C ASP A 142 -47.21 -10.20 1.18
N GLU A 143 -47.58 -8.93 0.96
CA GLU A 143 -48.98 -8.49 0.87
C GLU A 143 -49.73 -9.18 -0.27
N TRP A 144 -49.15 -9.24 -1.47
CA TRP A 144 -49.70 -9.98 -2.60
C TRP A 144 -49.93 -11.46 -2.27
N SER A 145 -48.99 -12.10 -1.56
CA SER A 145 -49.13 -13.50 -1.14
C SER A 145 -50.24 -13.68 -0.10
N THR A 146 -50.39 -12.74 0.85
CA THR A 146 -51.49 -12.78 1.82
C THR A 146 -52.85 -12.64 1.14
N LEU A 147 -52.96 -11.69 0.20
CA LEU A 147 -54.18 -11.45 -0.57
C LEU A 147 -54.59 -12.67 -1.41
N GLU A 148 -53.64 -13.32 -2.07
CA GLU A 148 -53.90 -14.55 -2.83
C GLU A 148 -54.48 -15.65 -1.93
N CYS A 149 -53.93 -15.79 -0.72
CA CYS A 149 -54.41 -16.76 0.27
C CYS A 149 -55.84 -16.46 0.71
N GLU A 150 -56.14 -15.20 1.04
CA GLU A 150 -57.47 -14.74 1.42
C GLU A 150 -58.48 -14.96 0.30
N TYR A 151 -58.14 -14.53 -0.93
CA TYR A 151 -58.99 -14.74 -2.11
C TYR A 151 -59.27 -16.22 -2.36
N SER A 152 -58.25 -17.08 -2.30
CA SER A 152 -58.38 -18.52 -2.46
C SER A 152 -59.30 -19.14 -1.39
N SER A 153 -59.15 -18.69 -0.13
CA SER A 153 -59.98 -19.14 0.99
C SER A 153 -61.45 -18.71 0.84
N SER A 154 -61.70 -17.45 0.44
CA SER A 154 -63.03 -16.90 0.21
C SER A 154 -63.72 -17.62 -0.95
N LEU A 155 -63.00 -17.81 -2.06
CA LEU A 155 -63.51 -18.55 -3.22
C LEU A 155 -63.86 -20.01 -2.86
N SER A 156 -62.99 -20.69 -2.11
CA SER A 156 -63.26 -22.05 -1.63
C SER A 156 -64.50 -22.09 -0.73
N GLY A 157 -64.64 -21.12 0.18
CA GLY A 157 -65.80 -20.95 1.04
C GLY A 157 -67.09 -20.74 0.23
N ALA A 158 -67.05 -19.89 -0.79
CA ALA A 158 -68.19 -19.61 -1.66
C ALA A 158 -68.59 -20.85 -2.48
N ILE A 159 -67.63 -21.58 -3.04
CA ILE A 159 -67.88 -22.85 -3.75
C ILE A 159 -68.57 -23.83 -2.81
N LYS A 160 -68.08 -23.97 -1.57
CA LYS A 160 -68.67 -24.89 -0.58
C LYS A 160 -70.08 -24.48 -0.18
N ALA A 161 -70.33 -23.19 0.08
CA ALA A 161 -71.66 -22.70 0.41
C ALA A 161 -72.67 -22.93 -0.73
N LEU A 162 -72.23 -22.73 -1.98
CA LEU A 162 -73.04 -23.03 -3.16
C LEU A 162 -73.33 -24.52 -3.30
N GLN A 163 -72.33 -25.39 -3.07
CA GLN A 163 -72.51 -26.84 -3.06
C GLN A 163 -73.50 -27.26 -1.97
N ASP A 164 -73.33 -26.78 -0.74
CA ASP A 164 -74.22 -27.09 0.38
C ASP A 164 -75.66 -26.62 0.11
N ALA A 165 -75.84 -25.40 -0.44
CA ALA A 165 -77.13 -24.89 -0.86
C ALA A 165 -77.76 -25.76 -1.97
N SER A 166 -76.96 -26.24 -2.92
CA SER A 166 -77.43 -27.11 -4.02
C SER A 166 -77.96 -28.45 -3.52
N VAL A 167 -77.36 -29.02 -2.47
CA VAL A 167 -77.81 -30.28 -1.85
C VAL A 167 -79.13 -30.10 -1.08
N GLN A 168 -79.38 -28.90 -0.54
CA GLN A 168 -80.65 -28.57 0.12
C GLN A 168 -81.81 -28.32 -0.86
N LEU A 169 -81.53 -28.22 -2.16
CA LEU A 169 -82.58 -28.14 -3.18
C LEU A 169 -83.24 -29.53 -3.35
N PRO A 170 -84.58 -29.65 -3.27
CA PRO A 170 -85.26 -30.91 -3.50
C PRO A 170 -85.10 -31.34 -4.96
N ILE A 171 -84.31 -32.38 -5.21
CA ILE A 171 -84.07 -32.88 -6.58
C ILE A 171 -85.25 -33.74 -7.09
N SER A 172 -86.19 -34.17 -6.24
CA SER A 172 -87.42 -34.84 -6.69
C SER A 172 -88.51 -34.84 -5.62
N GLY A 173 -89.73 -34.41 -6.01
CA GLY A 173 -90.98 -34.84 -5.38
C GLY A 173 -91.70 -33.85 -4.45
N ASN A 174 -92.68 -33.15 -5.02
CA ASN A 174 -93.96 -32.73 -4.40
C ASN A 174 -94.02 -31.30 -3.80
N MET A 175 -94.12 -30.32 -4.71
CA MET A 175 -94.38 -28.91 -4.41
C MET A 175 -95.86 -28.61 -4.16
N LYS A 176 -96.32 -28.69 -2.91
CA LYS A 176 -97.60 -28.06 -2.54
C LYS A 176 -97.58 -27.12 -1.34
N GLU A 177 -96.50 -27.00 -0.60
CA GLU A 177 -96.38 -26.02 0.50
C GLU A 177 -95.01 -25.35 0.50
N GLN A 178 -94.74 -24.47 -0.49
CA GLN A 178 -93.49 -23.70 -0.56
C GLN A 178 -93.70 -22.35 -1.27
N VAL A 179 -94.42 -21.42 -0.65
CA VAL A 179 -94.44 -20.02 -1.12
C VAL A 179 -93.20 -19.24 -0.63
N GLY A 180 -92.50 -19.72 0.40
CA GLY A 180 -91.27 -19.09 0.94
C GLY A 180 -89.94 -19.64 0.42
N PHE A 181 -89.92 -20.84 -0.17
CA PHE A 181 -88.68 -21.54 -0.53
C PHE A 181 -87.89 -20.89 -1.69
N PRO A 182 -88.52 -20.41 -2.78
CA PRO A 182 -87.81 -19.72 -3.85
C PRO A 182 -87.17 -18.40 -3.38
N ILE A 183 -87.79 -17.73 -2.40
CA ILE A 183 -87.31 -16.48 -1.82
C ILE A 183 -86.08 -16.77 -0.95
N GLU A 184 -86.14 -17.80 -0.11
CA GLU A 184 -85.04 -18.19 0.78
C GLU A 184 -83.80 -18.67 0.01
N ILE A 185 -83.98 -19.39 -1.12
CA ILE A 185 -82.88 -19.75 -2.03
C ILE A 185 -82.30 -18.50 -2.70
N GLY A 186 -83.17 -17.60 -3.16
CA GLY A 186 -82.77 -16.33 -3.77
C GLY A 186 -81.96 -15.47 -2.80
N GLU A 187 -82.35 -15.40 -1.53
CA GLU A 187 -81.65 -14.68 -0.47
C GLU A 187 -80.30 -15.31 -0.13
N LYS A 188 -80.20 -16.65 -0.07
CA LYS A 188 -78.93 -17.35 0.16
C LYS A 188 -77.95 -17.16 -1.01
N LEU A 189 -78.43 -17.23 -2.26
CA LEU A 189 -77.62 -16.98 -3.46
C LEU A 189 -77.22 -15.50 -3.59
N ALA A 190 -78.11 -14.57 -3.25
CA ALA A 190 -77.83 -13.14 -3.22
C ALA A 190 -76.78 -12.81 -2.15
N SER A 191 -76.89 -13.40 -0.96
CA SER A 191 -75.91 -13.22 0.12
C SER A 191 -74.53 -13.76 -0.26
N ALA A 192 -74.47 -14.94 -0.89
CA ALA A 192 -73.20 -15.51 -1.39
C ALA A 192 -72.58 -14.64 -2.50
N SER A 193 -73.40 -14.05 -3.39
CA SER A 193 -72.91 -13.12 -4.42
C SER A 193 -72.42 -11.80 -3.85
N ILE A 194 -73.08 -11.26 -2.81
CA ILE A 194 -72.67 -10.01 -2.15
C ILE A 194 -71.31 -10.17 -1.48
N VAL A 195 -71.03 -11.30 -0.84
CA VAL A 195 -69.71 -11.59 -0.24
C VAL A 195 -68.62 -11.61 -1.32
N LEU A 196 -68.86 -12.29 -2.44
CA LEU A 196 -67.91 -12.33 -3.57
C LEU A 196 -67.64 -10.94 -4.17
N VAL A 197 -68.67 -10.11 -4.33
CA VAL A 197 -68.53 -8.76 -4.91
C VAL A 197 -67.85 -7.81 -3.91
N SER A 198 -68.18 -7.87 -2.63
CA SER A 198 -67.57 -7.01 -1.61
C SER A 198 -66.08 -7.32 -1.44
N ASP A 199 -65.70 -8.60 -1.45
CA ASP A 199 -64.30 -9.02 -1.36
C ASP A 199 -63.52 -8.63 -2.62
N MET A 200 -64.12 -8.70 -3.82
CA MET A 200 -63.47 -8.26 -5.06
C MET A 200 -63.27 -6.74 -5.16
N PHE A 201 -64.24 -5.93 -4.70
CA PHE A 201 -64.16 -4.46 -4.78
C PHE A 201 -63.34 -3.83 -3.64
N GLY A 202 -63.30 -4.45 -2.45
CA GLY A 202 -62.38 -4.05 -1.38
C GLY A 202 -60.91 -4.20 -1.77
N VAL A 203 -60.59 -5.15 -2.65
CA VAL A 203 -59.23 -5.45 -3.13
C VAL A 203 -58.71 -4.49 -4.21
N VAL A 204 -59.60 -3.75 -4.90
CA VAL A 204 -59.22 -2.85 -6.00
C VAL A 204 -58.94 -1.40 -5.53
N THR A 205 -59.22 -1.08 -4.26
CA THR A 205 -59.18 0.31 -3.76
C THR A 205 -58.05 0.65 -2.79
N CYS A 206 -57.09 -0.25 -2.55
CA CYS A 206 -55.86 0.03 -1.81
C CYS A 206 -54.65 0.16 -2.74
#